data_AF-A0A540KJJ9-F1
#
_entry.id   AF-A0A540KJJ9-F1
#
_cell.length_a   1.000
_cell.length_b   1.000
_cell.length_c   1.000
_cell.angle_alpha   90.00
_cell.angle_beta   90.00
_cell.angle_gamma   90.00
#
_symmetry.space_group_name_H-M   'P 1'
#
loop_
_entity.id
_entity.type
_entity.pdbx_description
1 polymer ?
#
loop_
_entity_poly.entity_id
_entity_poly.type
_entity_poly.pdbx_seq_one_letter_code
_entity_poly.pdbx_strand_id
1 'polypeptide(L)' 'MGWAIALHGGAGDIPLSLPPERRLPREACIRHCLHIGVEALKANTPPLDVAELVLDTCCAENN' A
#
# COMPACT_ATOMS: atom_id res chain seq x y z
N MET A 1 -12.40 8.04 -19.32
CA MET A 1 -11.14 8.23 -18.57
C MET A 1 -11.17 7.30 -17.37
N GLY A 2 -10.05 6.66 -17.02
CA GLY A 2 -9.96 5.71 -15.90
C GLY A 2 -9.11 6.26 -14.75
N TRP A 3 -9.14 5.59 -13.61
CA TRP A 3 -8.28 5.90 -12.46
C TRP A 3 -6.94 5.19 -12.56
N ALA A 4 -5.95 5.69 -11.82
CA ALA A 4 -4.67 5.05 -11.57
C ALA A 4 -4.25 5.33 -10.13
N ILE A 5 -3.56 4.37 -9.51
CA ILE A 5 -3.05 4.49 -8.14
C ILE A 5 -1.65 3.90 -8.05
N ALA A 6 -0.80 4.56 -7.26
CA ALA A 6 0.52 4.09 -6.89
C ALA A 6 0.75 4.39 -5.40
N LEU A 7 1.51 3.53 -4.73
CA LEU A 7 1.91 3.67 -3.34
C LEU A 7 3.33 3.10 -3.14
N HIS A 8 4.02 3.53 -2.10
CA HIS A 8 5.32 3.01 -1.70
C HIS A 8 5.43 2.88 -0.18
N GLY A 9 6.19 1.89 0.30
CA GLY A 9 6.44 1.64 1.73
C GLY A 9 7.75 2.23 2.25
N GLY A 10 8.19 3.35 1.66
CA GLY A 10 9.51 3.95 1.89
C GLY A 10 10.61 3.43 0.95
N ALA A 11 11.65 4.24 0.77
CA ALA A 11 12.82 3.93 -0.06
C ALA A 11 14.10 3.95 0.78
N GLY A 12 15.12 3.18 0.39
CA GLY A 12 16.39 3.11 1.10
C GLY A 12 17.32 2.02 0.54
N ASP A 13 18.41 1.76 1.25
CA ASP A 13 19.35 0.68 0.93
C ASP A 13 18.76 -0.69 1.37
N ILE A 14 17.83 -1.21 0.57
CA ILE A 14 17.14 -2.48 0.84
C ILE A 14 18.00 -3.60 0.24
N PRO A 15 18.58 -4.50 1.05
CA PRO A 15 19.45 -5.55 0.54
C PRO A 15 18.66 -6.57 -0.28
N LEU A 16 19.23 -7.03 -1.40
CA LEU A 16 18.65 -8.10 -2.22
C LEU A 16 18.52 -9.42 -1.44
N SER A 17 19.36 -9.61 -0.43
CA SER A 17 19.34 -10.78 0.48
C SER A 17 18.41 -10.61 1.67
N LEU A 18 17.41 -9.71 1.60
CA LEU A 18 16.48 -9.48 2.70
C LEU A 18 15.78 -10.81 3.08
N PRO A 19 15.90 -11.27 4.34
CA PRO A 19 15.33 -12.55 4.75
C PRO A 19 13.81 -12.62 4.54
N PRO A 20 13.24 -13.80 4.19
CA PRO A 20 11.81 -13.95 3.92
C PRO A 20 10.91 -13.45 5.05
N GLU A 21 11.27 -13.68 6.31
CA GLU A 21 10.54 -13.24 7.50
C GLU A 21 10.45 -11.71 7.63
N ARG A 22 11.34 -10.96 6.95
CA ARG A 22 11.29 -9.51 6.84
C ARG A 22 10.65 -9.06 5.53
N ARG A 23 10.91 -9.74 4.42
CA ARG A 23 10.40 -9.37 3.09
C ARG A 23 8.90 -9.64 2.94
N LEU A 24 8.45 -10.84 3.30
CA LEU A 24 7.08 -11.29 3.07
C LEU A 24 6.02 -10.42 3.78
N PRO A 25 6.21 -9.97 5.04
CA PRO A 25 5.25 -9.07 5.68
C PRO A 25 5.12 -7.73 4.96
N ARG A 26 6.24 -7.14 4.50
CA ARG A 26 6.21 -5.86 3.74
C ARG A 26 5.46 -6.00 2.41
N GLU A 27 5.69 -7.09 1.70
CA GLU A 27 4.97 -7.36 0.45
C GLU A 27 3.48 -7.63 0.70
N ALA A 28 3.14 -8.36 1.77
CA ALA A 28 1.75 -8.60 2.15
C ALA A 28 1.03 -7.29 2.46
N CYS A 29 1.66 -6.41 3.22
CA CYS A 29 1.15 -5.08 3.55
C CYS A 29 0.89 -4.24 2.29
N ILE A 30 1.87 -4.13 1.39
CA ILE A 30 1.71 -3.38 0.13
C ILE A 30 0.57 -3.95 -0.72
N ARG A 31 0.45 -5.29 -0.81
CA ARG A 31 -0.68 -5.93 -1.51
C ARG A 31 -2.02 -5.59 -0.87
N HIS A 32 -2.11 -5.59 0.46
CA HIS A 32 -3.33 -5.27 1.18
C HIS A 32 -3.75 -3.81 0.98
N CYS A 33 -2.82 -2.87 1.16
CA CYS A 33 -3.05 -1.44 0.94
C CYS A 33 -3.47 -1.14 -0.51
N LEU A 34 -2.82 -1.79 -1.49
CA LEU A 34 -3.20 -1.65 -2.90
C LEU A 34 -4.63 -2.18 -3.15
N HIS A 35 -4.99 -3.32 -2.56
CA HIS A 35 -6.32 -3.88 -2.70
C HIS A 35 -7.40 -2.91 -2.19
N ILE A 36 -7.21 -2.34 -1.00
CA ILE A 36 -8.13 -1.35 -0.42
C ILE A 36 -8.26 -0.12 -1.32
N GLY A 37 -7.14 0.44 -1.79
CA GLY A 37 -7.17 1.60 -2.68
C GLY A 37 -7.88 1.34 -4.02
N VAL A 38 -7.68 0.15 -4.60
CA VAL A 38 -8.39 -0.27 -5.83
C VAL A 38 -9.89 -0.39 -5.59
N GLU A 39 -10.32 -1.00 -4.48
CA GLU A 39 -11.75 -1.14 -4.18
C GLU A 39 -12.41 0.23 -3.91
N ALA A 40 -11.72 1.14 -3.23
CA ALA A 40 -12.23 2.50 -3.01
C ALA A 40 -12.36 3.30 -4.33
N LEU A 41 -11.39 3.19 -5.24
CA LEU A 41 -11.49 3.81 -6.56
C LEU A 41 -12.61 3.21 -7.41
N LYS A 42 -12.83 1.90 -7.35
CA LYS A 42 -13.99 1.25 -7.99
C LYS A 42 -15.32 1.74 -7.42
N ALA A 43 -15.36 2.08 -6.13
CA ALA A 43 -16.52 2.67 -5.47
C ALA A 43 -16.74 4.16 -5.78
N ASN A 44 -15.90 4.77 -6.63
CA ASN A 44 -15.89 6.21 -6.93
C ASN A 44 -15.65 7.10 -5.70
N THR A 45 -14.95 6.58 -4.68
CA THR A 45 -14.48 7.38 -3.54
C THR A 45 -13.58 8.52 -4.05
N PRO A 46 -13.68 9.74 -3.50
CA PRO A 46 -12.81 10.86 -3.87
C PRO A 46 -11.32 10.49 -3.74
N PRO A 47 -10.47 10.84 -4.71
CA PRO A 47 -9.05 10.45 -4.68
C PRO A 47 -8.29 10.90 -3.43
N LEU A 48 -8.67 12.02 -2.81
CA LEU A 48 -8.10 12.49 -1.55
C LEU A 48 -8.38 11.50 -0.42
N ASP A 49 -9.64 11.09 -0.26
CA ASP A 49 -10.07 10.13 0.76
C ASP A 49 -9.47 8.74 0.51
N VAL A 50 -9.30 8.35 -0.76
CA VAL A 50 -8.59 7.11 -1.11
C VAL A 50 -7.13 7.15 -0.63
N ALA A 51 -6.44 8.28 -0.82
CA ALA A 51 -5.05 8.41 -0.41
C ALA A 51 -4.91 8.36 1.12
N GLU A 52 -5.81 9.02 1.85
CA GLU A 52 -5.85 8.96 3.32
C GLU A 52 -6.13 7.52 3.82
N LEU A 53 -7.15 6.86 3.28
CA LEU A 53 -7.49 5.47 3.61
C LEU A 53 -6.32 4.49 3.41
N VAL A 54 -5.60 4.63 2.30
CA VAL A 54 -4.42 3.79 1.98
C VAL A 54 -3.27 4.07 2.94
N LEU A 55 -3.06 5.33 3.36
CA LEU A 55 -2.04 5.68 4.35
C LEU A 55 -2.36 5.11 5.73
N ASP A 56 -3.60 5.24 6.20
CA ASP A 56 -4.03 4.73 7.50
C ASP A 56 -3.89 3.21 7.59
N THR A 57 -4.28 2.50 6.54
CA THR A 57 -4.12 1.04 6.44
C THR A 57 -2.65 0.65 6.52
N CYS A 58 -1.78 1.35 5.78
CA CYS A 58 -0.35 1.08 5.76
C CYS A 58 0.29 1.31 7.14
N CYS A 59 -0.11 2.37 7.85
CA CYS A 59 0.39 2.67 9.18
C CYS A 59 -0.07 1.67 10.24
N ALA A 60 -1.31 1.17 10.14
CA ALA A 60 -1.87 0.21 11.09
C ALA A 60 -1.18 -1.16 11.07
N GLU A 61 -0.65 -1.59 9.91
CA GLU A 61 0.05 -2.87 9.77
C GLU A 61 1.55 -2.82 10.12
N ASN A 62 2.09 -1.63 10.37
CA ASN A 62 3.51 -1.42 10.71
C ASN A 62 3.76 -1.17 12.21
N ASN A 63 2.72 -1.24 13.06
CA ASN A 63 2.76 -1.09 14.52
C ASN A 63 2.50 -2.45 15.21
#